data_AF-A0A090RJ49-F1
#
_entry.id   AF-A0A090RJ49-F1
#
_cell.length_a   1.000
_cell.length_b   1.000
_cell.length_c   1.000
_cell.angle_alpha   90.00
_cell.angle_beta   90.00
_cell.angle_gamma   90.00
#
_symmetry.space_group_name_H-M   'P 1'
#
loop_
_entity.id
_entity.type
_entity.pdbx_description
1 polymer ?
#
loop_
_entity_poly.entity_id
_entity_poly.type
_entity_poly.pdbx_seq_one_letter_code
_entity_poly.pdbx_strand_id
1 'polypeptide(L)'
;MDAHHAIIPTPKAVNPASLSANEQKIYQQIARQYLMQFYPAAVYSEAKLEFTIAGGLFIARGRQLMSPGWRQLLGRDDSQDGEADLATKCRR
;
A
#
# COMPACT_ATOMS: atom_id res chain seq x y z
N MET A 1 -13.42 -4.72 26.46
CA MET A 1 -13.46 -3.61 25.50
C MET A 1 -12.34 -2.68 25.90
N ASP A 2 -11.41 -2.40 25.00
CA ASP A 2 -10.26 -1.53 25.28
C ASP A 2 -10.75 -0.08 25.47
N ALA A 3 -10.09 0.67 26.36
CA ALA A 3 -10.48 2.03 26.72
C ALA A 3 -10.18 3.05 25.61
N HIS A 4 -9.41 2.64 24.59
CA HIS A 4 -8.93 3.51 23.52
C HIS A 4 -9.28 2.95 22.15
N HIS A 5 -9.72 3.84 21.28
CA HIS A 5 -9.95 3.54 19.86
C HIS A 5 -8.75 4.01 19.01
N ALA A 6 -8.71 3.58 17.75
CA ALA A 6 -7.73 4.10 16.78
C ALA A 6 -7.83 5.62 16.65
N ILE A 7 -6.69 6.30 16.43
CA ILE A 7 -6.67 7.75 16.24
C ILE A 7 -7.33 8.08 14.89
N ILE A 8 -8.39 8.89 14.92
CA ILE A 8 -9.16 9.31 13.74
C ILE A 8 -9.34 10.83 13.72
N PRO A 9 -9.56 11.44 12.55
CA PRO A 9 -9.94 12.85 12.48
C PRO A 9 -11.24 13.11 13.24
N THR A 10 -11.33 14.28 13.87
CA THR A 10 -12.57 14.69 14.54
C THR A 10 -13.51 15.40 13.55
N PRO A 11 -14.83 15.35 13.77
CA PRO A 11 -15.82 16.01 12.90
C PRO A 11 -15.79 17.55 13.00
N LYS A 12 -15.05 18.12 13.95
CA LYS A 12 -14.92 19.57 14.09
C LYS A 12 -14.06 20.10 12.95
N ALA A 13 -14.60 21.07 12.20
CA ALA A 13 -13.83 21.74 11.16
C ALA A 13 -12.60 22.43 11.78
N VAL A 14 -11.42 22.03 11.32
CA VAL A 14 -10.14 22.66 11.69
C VAL A 14 -9.75 23.62 10.59
N ASN A 15 -9.36 24.84 10.94
CA ASN A 15 -8.74 25.75 9.97
C ASN A 15 -7.33 25.22 9.65
N PRO A 16 -7.02 24.78 8.43
CA PRO A 16 -5.71 24.24 8.11
C PRO A 16 -4.58 25.27 8.29
N ALA A 17 -4.89 26.57 8.26
CA ALA A 17 -3.92 27.64 8.47
C ALA A 17 -3.54 27.84 9.96
N SER A 18 -4.30 27.28 10.90
CA SER A 18 -3.97 27.36 12.34
C SER A 18 -3.02 26.26 12.81
N LEU A 19 -2.67 25.31 11.95
CA LEU A 19 -1.75 24.22 12.26
C LEU A 19 -0.32 24.58 11.84
N SER A 20 0.66 24.21 12.65
CA SER A 20 2.06 24.20 12.21
C SER A 20 2.27 23.22 11.05
N ALA A 21 3.37 23.39 10.31
CA ALA A 21 3.70 22.49 9.20
C ALA A 21 3.80 21.02 9.63
N ASN A 22 4.26 20.75 10.85
CA ASN A 22 4.39 19.38 11.36
C ASN A 22 3.02 18.80 11.75
N GLU A 23 2.18 19.58 12.44
CA GLU A 23 0.82 19.16 12.79
C GLU A 23 -0.02 18.90 11.54
N GLN A 24 0.13 19.73 10.50
CA GLN A 24 -0.55 19.55 9.24
C GLN A 24 -0.15 18.23 8.56
N LYS A 25 1.14 17.87 8.56
CA LYS A 25 1.63 16.59 8.01
C LYS A 25 1.05 15.40 8.78
N ILE A 26 1.09 15.44 10.11
CA ILE A 26 0.55 14.37 10.95
C ILE A 26 -0.96 14.23 10.74
N TYR A 27 -1.68 15.35 10.76
CA TYR A 27 -3.12 15.37 10.50
C TYR A 27 -3.47 14.77 9.13
N GLN A 28 -2.74 15.13 8.08
CA GLN A 28 -2.93 14.58 6.74
C GLN A 28 -2.70 13.06 6.70
N GLN A 29 -1.68 12.55 7.41
CA GLN A 29 -1.43 11.11 7.49
C GLN A 29 -2.59 10.37 8.18
N ILE A 30 -3.06 10.87 9.32
CA ILE A 30 -4.19 10.30 10.07
C ILE A 30 -5.47 10.33 9.21
N ALA A 31 -5.77 11.48 8.59
CA ALA A 31 -6.95 11.64 7.75
C ALA A 31 -6.93 10.72 6.53
N ARG A 32 -5.78 10.61 5.87
CA ARG A 32 -5.59 9.70 4.75
C ARG A 32 -5.79 8.23 5.17
N GLN A 33 -5.21 7.81 6.30
CA GLN A 33 -5.35 6.44 6.80
C GLN A 33 -6.80 6.11 7.17
N TYR A 34 -7.51 7.07 7.76
CA TYR A 34 -8.94 6.92 8.05
C TYR A 34 -9.75 6.75 6.75
N LEU A 35 -9.49 7.57 5.73
CA LEU A 35 -10.16 7.47 4.44
C LEU A 35 -9.95 6.13 3.75
N MET A 36 -8.75 5.54 3.84
CA MET A 36 -8.44 4.23 3.24
C MET A 36 -9.39 3.11 3.69
N GLN A 37 -9.97 3.19 4.88
CA GLN A 37 -10.91 2.17 5.40
C GLN A 37 -12.21 2.08 4.60
N PHE A 38 -12.55 3.15 3.86
CA PHE A 38 -13.74 3.24 3.02
C PHE A 38 -13.47 2.96 1.54
N TYR A 39 -12.22 2.64 1.19
CA TYR A 39 -11.83 2.29 -0.16
C TYR A 39 -11.82 0.77 -0.36
N PRO A 40 -12.06 0.29 -1.60
CA PRO A 40 -11.92 -1.12 -1.90
C PRO A 40 -10.47 -1.58 -1.73
N ALA A 41 -10.31 -2.90 -1.55
CA ALA A 41 -8.99 -3.51 -1.51
C ALA A 41 -8.23 -3.29 -2.82
N ALA A 42 -6.90 -3.16 -2.73
CA ALA A 42 -6.04 -3.25 -3.90
C ALA A 42 -6.06 -4.69 -4.45
N VAL A 43 -6.27 -4.84 -5.75
CA VAL A 43 -6.36 -6.13 -6.42
C VAL A 43 -5.09 -6.36 -7.23
N TYR A 44 -4.49 -7.53 -7.06
CA TYR A 44 -3.29 -7.95 -7.77
C TYR A 44 -3.52 -9.26 -8.52
N SER A 45 -2.85 -9.41 -9.65
CA SER A 45 -2.69 -10.68 -10.34
C SER A 45 -1.30 -11.23 -10.00
N GLU A 46 -1.25 -12.44 -9.44
CA GLU A 46 0.00 -13.16 -9.17
C GLU A 46 0.18 -14.27 -10.20
N ALA A 47 1.37 -14.37 -10.76
CA ALA A 47 1.78 -15.44 -11.66
C ALA A 47 2.97 -16.17 -11.03
N LYS A 48 2.95 -17.50 -11.09
CA LYS A 48 4.03 -18.37 -10.63
C LYS A 48 4.35 -19.36 -11.74
N LEU A 49 5.59 -19.36 -12.20
CA LEU A 49 6.08 -20.30 -13.19
C LEU A 49 7.12 -21.20 -12.55
N GLU A 50 6.97 -22.50 -12.75
CA GLU A 50 7.92 -23.51 -12.27
C GLU A 50 8.54 -24.23 -13.47
N PHE A 51 9.86 -24.35 -13.48
CA PHE A 51 10.61 -25.00 -14.54
C PHE A 51 11.57 -26.02 -13.93
N THR A 52 11.70 -27.19 -14.56
CA THR A 52 12.73 -28.16 -14.21
C THR A 52 13.78 -28.18 -15.30
N ILE A 53 15.03 -27.81 -14.97
CA ILE A 53 16.16 -27.78 -15.91
C ILE A 53 17.27 -28.64 -15.32
N ALA A 54 17.66 -29.69 -16.03
CA ALA A 54 18.70 -30.64 -15.61
C ALA A 54 18.52 -31.17 -14.17
N GLY A 55 17.27 -31.39 -13.73
CA GLY A 55 16.93 -31.86 -12.38
C GLY A 55 16.86 -30.77 -11.30
N GLY A 56 17.22 -29.53 -11.60
CA GLY A 56 17.01 -28.38 -10.72
C GLY A 56 15.62 -27.75 -10.92
N LEU A 57 14.96 -27.35 -9.83
CA LEU A 57 13.68 -26.64 -9.84
C LEU A 57 13.90 -25.13 -9.79
N PHE A 58 13.40 -24.42 -10.79
CA PHE A 58 13.43 -22.97 -10.89
C PHE A 58 12.01 -22.42 -10.74
N ILE A 59 11.84 -21.36 -9.94
CA ILE A 59 10.54 -20.75 -9.70
C ILE A 59 10.64 -19.26 -10.00
N ALA A 60 9.89 -18.79 -10.99
CA ALA A 60 9.69 -17.37 -11.24
C ALA A 60 8.33 -16.94 -10.66
N ARG A 61 8.28 -15.77 -10.05
CA ARG A 61 7.03 -15.15 -9.57
C ARG A 61 6.94 -13.75 -10.16
N GLY A 62 5.72 -13.34 -10.49
CA GLY A 62 5.42 -12.00 -10.93
C GLY A 62 4.12 -11.55 -10.29
N ARG A 63 4.05 -10.28 -9.90
CA ARG A 63 2.83 -9.69 -9.34
C ARG A 63 2.53 -8.39 -10.07
N GLN A 64 1.31 -8.26 -10.57
CA GLN A 64 0.84 -7.08 -11.27
C GLN A 64 -0.34 -6.45 -10.53
N LEU A 65 -0.30 -5.14 -10.30
CA LEU A 65 -1.44 -4.40 -9.76
C LEU A 65 -2.53 -4.28 -10.83
N MET A 66 -3.72 -4.82 -10.55
CA MET A 66 -4.88 -4.77 -11.45
C MET A 66 -5.83 -3.62 -11.10
N SER A 67 -6.04 -3.39 -9.80
CA SER A 67 -6.80 -2.26 -9.30
C SER A 67 -6.12 -1.68 -8.06
N PRO A 68 -5.83 -0.37 -8.00
CA PRO A 68 -5.12 0.23 -6.87
C PRO A 68 -5.94 0.24 -5.57
N GLY A 69 -7.28 0.28 -5.66
CA GLY A 69 -8.14 0.40 -4.48
C GLY A 69 -7.70 1.57 -3.56
N TRP A 70 -7.58 1.31 -2.26
CA TRP A 70 -7.09 2.27 -1.27
C TRP A 70 -5.70 2.85 -1.55
N ARG A 71 -4.85 2.16 -2.34
CA ARG A 71 -3.48 2.61 -2.64
C ARG A 71 -3.45 3.91 -3.45
N GLN A 72 -4.52 4.26 -4.15
CA GLN A 72 -4.58 5.53 -4.88
C GLN A 72 -4.36 6.76 -4.00
N LEU A 73 -4.55 6.64 -2.68
CA LEU A 73 -4.35 7.70 -1.71
C LEU A 73 -2.88 7.88 -1.30
N LEU A 74 -2.00 6.91 -1.56
CA LEU A 74 -0.60 6.93 -1.11
C LEU A 74 0.28 7.94 -1.85
N GLY A 75 -0.09 8.35 -3.08
CA GLY A 75 0.68 9.26 -3.92
C GLY A 75 1.51 8.55 -5.00
N ARG A 76 2.28 9.30 -5.78
CA ARG A 76 2.95 8.82 -7.02
C ARG A 76 4.07 7.78 -6.83
N ASP A 77 4.55 7.54 -5.61
CA ASP A 77 5.67 6.61 -5.36
C ASP A 77 5.33 5.13 -5.64
N ASP A 78 4.06 4.74 -5.55
CA ASP A 78 3.62 3.35 -5.70
C ASP A 78 3.67 2.80 -7.14
N SER A 79 4.00 3.64 -8.13
CA SER A 79 4.10 3.21 -9.54
C SER A 79 5.35 2.35 -9.80
N GLN A 80 6.28 2.26 -8.84
CA GLN A 80 7.53 1.50 -8.95
C GLN A 80 7.43 0.08 -8.38
N ASP A 81 6.39 -0.25 -7.60
CA ASP A 81 6.25 -1.58 -6.98
C ASP A 81 5.92 -2.71 -7.96
N GLY A 82 5.45 -2.37 -9.16
CA GLY A 82 5.21 -3.36 -10.22
C GLY A 82 6.49 -3.91 -10.85
N GLU A 83 7.61 -3.18 -10.76
CA GLU A 83 8.89 -3.55 -11.37
C GLU A 83 9.80 -4.30 -10.38
N ALA A 84 9.72 -4.00 -9.08
CA ALA A 84 10.60 -4.59 -8.06
C ALA A 84 10.30 -6.08 -7.73
N ASP A 85 9.06 -6.55 -7.93
CA ASP A 85 8.65 -7.92 -7.55
C ASP A 85 9.08 -8.97 -8.60
N LEU A 86 9.27 -8.58 -9.87
CA LEU A 86 9.75 -9.47 -10.94
C LEU A 86 11.24 -9.85 -10.79
N ALA A 87 12.01 -9.08 -10.02
CA ALA A 87 13.46 -9.24 -9.93
C ALA A 87 13.94 -10.12 -8.76
N THR A 88 13.07 -10.54 -7.83
CA THR A 88 13.54 -11.16 -6.60
C THR A 88 13.21 -12.65 -6.52
N LYS A 89 14.28 -13.44 -6.73
CA LYS A 89 14.53 -14.80 -6.18
C LYS A 89 14.65 -15.94 -7.20
N CYS A 90 15.53 -15.79 -8.19
CA CYS A 90 16.37 -16.93 -8.63
C CYS A 90 17.30 -17.32 -7.47
N ARG A 91 16.80 -18.04 -6.46
CA ARG A 91 17.68 -18.78 -5.55
C ARG A 91 17.97 -20.14 -6.17
N ARG A 92 19.27 -20.44 -6.28
CA ARG A 92 19.81 -21.75 -6.63
C ARG A 92 19.28 -22.84 -5.71
#